data_AF-A0A382YI12-F1
#
_entry.id   AF-A0A382YI12-F1
#
_cell.length_a   1.000
_cell.length_b   1.000
_cell.length_c   1.000
_cell.angle_alpha   90.00
_cell.angle_beta   90.00
_cell.angle_gamma   90.00
#
_symmetry.space_group_name_H-M   'P 1'
#
loop_
_entity.id
_entity.type
_entity.pdbx_description
1 polymer ?
#
loop_
_entity_poly.entity_id
_entity_poly.type
_entity_poly.pdbx_seq_one_letter_code
_entity_poly.pdbx_strand_id
1 'polypeptide(L)'
;MADSSISKFFEKSLKERLDVVADFSSLSQDELKIIENATGGISYDDADGMIENAIGTFSLPLGIATNFRINDKDYLIPMVIEESSVIAAASKAAKIARIQGGFKAKADESYSIGQIQVVNVDVQSSIPKVIGASNEILNLANSKSNTLSKLGKGAKEVSCKDLHLGNMLIVELLIDVGDAMGANVTNTMCEAVAPMIEELTGGKVLLRILSNYSTKRMASASAVFDKDAVGGENVVDD
;
A
#
# COMPACT_ATOMS: atom_id res chain seq x y z
N MET A 1 10.49 -20.31 -17.09
CA MET A 1 9.82 -19.43 -16.11
C MET A 1 9.65 -20.23 -14.83
N ALA A 2 9.87 -19.60 -13.67
CA ALA A 2 9.71 -20.27 -12.38
C ALA A 2 8.23 -20.65 -12.15
N ASP A 3 7.97 -21.82 -11.56
CA ASP A 3 6.63 -22.33 -11.29
C ASP A 3 6.36 -22.33 -9.78
N SER A 4 5.29 -21.65 -9.35
CA SER A 4 4.92 -21.57 -7.94
C SER A 4 4.16 -22.80 -7.44
N SER A 5 3.82 -23.74 -8.34
CA SER A 5 3.12 -24.99 -8.01
C SER A 5 4.05 -26.00 -7.33
N ILE A 6 4.34 -25.78 -6.04
CA ILE A 6 5.28 -26.60 -5.28
C ILE A 6 4.55 -27.71 -4.52
N SER A 7 4.74 -28.95 -4.97
CA SER A 7 4.15 -30.12 -4.33
C SER A 7 4.69 -30.31 -2.92
N LYS A 8 3.78 -30.58 -1.96
CA LYS A 8 4.09 -30.96 -0.58
C LYS A 8 5.08 -30.02 0.13
N PHE A 9 5.02 -28.72 -0.17
CA PHE A 9 5.93 -27.72 0.41
C PHE A 9 5.93 -27.74 1.95
N PHE A 10 4.78 -27.98 2.57
CA PHE A 10 4.65 -28.06 4.04
C PHE A 10 5.30 -29.31 4.66
N GLU A 11 5.49 -30.38 3.88
CA GLU A 11 6.16 -31.62 4.33
C GLU A 11 7.69 -31.48 4.27
N LYS A 12 8.21 -30.46 3.57
CA LYS A 12 9.64 -30.21 3.39
C LYS A 12 10.30 -29.68 4.66
N SER A 13 11.54 -30.08 4.88
CA SER A 13 12.41 -29.47 5.89
C SER A 13 12.62 -27.97 5.62
N LEU A 14 13.07 -27.23 6.63
CA LEU A 14 13.36 -25.79 6.47
C LEU A 14 14.36 -25.53 5.34
N LYS A 15 15.45 -26.31 5.29
CA LYS A 15 16.48 -26.20 4.25
C LYS A 15 15.90 -26.41 2.86
N GLU A 16 15.14 -27.48 2.64
CA GLU A 16 14.51 -27.74 1.34
C GLU A 16 13.51 -26.64 0.94
N ARG A 17 12.82 -26.02 1.92
CA ARG A 17 11.94 -24.89 1.65
C ARG A 17 12.73 -23.66 1.20
N LEU A 18 13.84 -23.36 1.88
CA LEU A 18 14.73 -22.25 1.54
C LEU A 18 15.39 -22.46 0.18
N ASP A 19 15.86 -23.67 -0.13
CA ASP A 19 16.44 -24.00 -1.44
C ASP A 19 15.44 -23.74 -2.57
N VAL A 20 14.18 -24.17 -2.40
CA VAL A 20 13.11 -23.90 -3.38
C VAL A 20 12.85 -22.40 -3.56
N VAL A 21 12.83 -21.63 -2.47
CA VAL A 21 12.63 -20.17 -2.55
C VAL A 21 13.83 -19.49 -3.20
N ALA A 22 15.05 -19.94 -2.90
CA ALA A 22 16.28 -19.45 -3.47
C ALA A 22 16.29 -19.64 -4.98
N ASP A 23 15.99 -20.86 -5.45
CA ASP A 23 15.96 -21.21 -6.86
C ASP A 23 14.85 -20.45 -7.60
N PHE A 24 13.66 -20.34 -6.99
CA PHE A 24 12.53 -19.62 -7.60
C PHE A 24 12.83 -18.12 -7.78
N SER A 25 13.39 -17.48 -6.75
CA SER A 25 13.61 -16.03 -6.70
C SER A 25 15.03 -15.61 -7.11
N SER A 26 15.90 -16.57 -7.43
CA SER A 26 17.33 -16.34 -7.71
C SER A 26 18.06 -15.64 -6.55
N LEU A 27 17.77 -16.03 -5.31
CA LEU A 27 18.41 -15.44 -4.12
C LEU A 27 19.88 -15.86 -4.02
N SER A 28 20.71 -14.90 -3.64
CA SER A 28 22.09 -15.14 -3.26
C SER A 28 22.20 -15.86 -1.90
N GLN A 29 23.36 -16.43 -1.64
CA GLN A 29 23.65 -17.06 -0.35
C GLN A 29 23.64 -16.05 0.81
N ASP A 30 23.95 -14.79 0.55
CA ASP A 30 23.91 -13.76 1.59
C ASP A 30 22.46 -13.34 1.90
N GLU A 31 21.57 -13.29 0.91
CA GLU A 31 20.13 -13.06 1.13
C GLU A 31 19.48 -14.22 1.89
N LEU A 32 19.88 -15.47 1.64
CA LEU A 32 19.39 -16.62 2.41
C LEU A 32 19.78 -16.56 3.88
N LYS A 33 21.02 -16.14 4.18
CA LYS A 33 21.47 -15.95 5.57
C LYS A 33 20.64 -14.91 6.31
N ILE A 34 20.14 -13.88 5.62
CA ILE A 34 19.24 -12.88 6.22
C ILE A 34 17.93 -13.53 6.63
N ILE A 35 17.35 -14.38 5.77
CA ILE A 35 16.09 -15.08 6.04
C ILE A 35 16.26 -16.11 7.17
N GLU A 36 17.40 -16.80 7.23
CA GLU A 36 17.73 -17.76 8.28
C GLU A 36 18.03 -17.11 9.63
N ASN A 37 18.24 -15.78 9.66
CA ASN A 37 18.53 -15.08 10.90
C ASN A 37 17.31 -15.03 11.83
N ALA A 38 17.41 -15.72 12.95
CA ALA A 38 16.37 -15.81 13.98
C ALA A 38 15.94 -14.44 14.57
N THR A 39 16.75 -13.38 14.44
CA THR A 39 16.39 -12.02 14.88
C THR A 39 15.48 -11.27 13.90
N GLY A 40 15.05 -11.91 12.81
CA GLY A 40 14.15 -11.31 11.80
C GLY A 40 14.87 -10.53 10.71
N GLY A 41 16.19 -10.71 10.57
CA GLY A 41 16.97 -10.16 9.46
C GLY A 41 17.40 -8.69 9.60
N ILE A 42 17.15 -8.05 10.75
CA ILE A 42 17.61 -6.69 11.05
C ILE A 42 18.55 -6.67 12.26
N SER A 43 19.46 -5.70 12.31
CA SER A 43 20.32 -5.47 13.47
C SER A 43 19.59 -4.67 14.57
N TYR A 44 20.16 -4.64 15.78
CA TYR A 44 19.63 -3.79 16.84
C TYR A 44 19.76 -2.30 16.48
N ASP A 45 20.88 -1.90 15.87
CA ASP A 45 21.11 -0.51 15.46
C ASP A 45 20.07 -0.06 14.41
N ASP A 46 19.70 -0.95 13.48
CA ASP A 46 18.61 -0.69 12.55
C ASP A 46 17.28 -0.53 13.28
N ALA A 47 16.97 -1.43 14.21
CA ALA A 47 15.73 -1.36 15.00
C ALA A 47 15.63 -0.08 15.85
N ASP A 48 16.74 0.34 16.47
CA ASP A 48 16.86 1.59 17.24
C ASP A 48 16.74 2.83 16.34
N GLY A 49 17.18 2.75 15.09
CA GLY A 49 16.99 3.80 14.10
C GLY A 49 15.57 3.86 13.50
N MET A 50 14.77 2.79 13.61
CA MET A 50 13.43 2.70 13.03
C MET A 50 12.32 3.29 13.90
N ILE A 51 12.45 3.20 15.23
CA ILE A 51 11.44 3.64 16.21
C ILE A 51 12.08 4.30 17.43
N GLU A 52 11.31 5.06 18.20
CA GLU A 52 11.80 5.63 19.45
C GLU A 52 11.87 4.60 20.60
N ASN A 53 12.91 4.69 21.43
CA ASN A 53 13.11 3.89 22.64
C ASN A 53 13.08 2.37 22.38
N ALA A 54 13.73 1.90 21.31
CA ALA A 54 13.88 0.47 21.08
C ALA A 54 14.64 -0.18 22.25
N ILE A 55 14.17 -1.36 22.67
CA ILE A 55 14.81 -2.18 23.72
C ILE A 55 15.09 -3.61 23.24
N GLY A 56 14.77 -3.92 21.99
CA GLY A 56 14.92 -5.24 21.39
C GLY A 56 14.10 -5.39 20.10
N THR A 57 14.11 -6.59 19.55
CA THR A 57 13.31 -6.97 18.37
C THR A 57 12.26 -8.02 18.75
N PHE A 58 11.20 -8.10 17.96
CA PHE A 58 10.14 -9.10 18.09
C PHE A 58 9.99 -9.86 16.77
N SER A 59 10.11 -11.18 16.81
CA SER A 59 10.04 -12.03 15.61
C SER A 59 8.67 -12.70 15.50
N LEU A 60 8.10 -12.67 14.29
CA LEU A 60 6.92 -13.45 13.90
C LEU A 60 7.28 -14.53 12.88
N PRO A 61 6.53 -15.64 12.80
CA PRO A 61 6.77 -16.66 11.78
C PRO A 61 6.67 -16.08 10.37
N LEU A 62 7.72 -16.28 9.57
CA LEU A 62 7.74 -15.99 8.14
C LEU A 62 7.50 -17.30 7.37
N GLY A 63 6.49 -17.30 6.52
CA GLY A 63 6.19 -18.41 5.62
C GLY A 63 5.95 -17.95 4.19
N ILE A 64 5.78 -18.93 3.30
CA ILE A 64 5.54 -18.70 1.87
C ILE A 64 4.24 -19.38 1.49
N ALA A 65 3.29 -18.61 0.94
CA ALA A 65 2.14 -19.18 0.25
C ALA A 65 2.51 -19.48 -1.21
N THR A 66 2.12 -20.68 -1.66
CA THR A 66 2.49 -21.25 -2.96
C THR A 66 1.30 -21.28 -3.93
N ASN A 67 1.55 -21.66 -5.18
CA ASN A 67 0.58 -21.86 -6.27
C ASN A 67 -0.03 -20.59 -6.88
N PHE A 68 0.29 -19.40 -6.39
CA PHE A 68 -0.24 -18.14 -6.91
C PHE A 68 0.22 -17.88 -8.35
N ARG A 69 -0.75 -17.83 -9.25
CA ARG A 69 -0.59 -17.26 -10.60
C ARG A 69 -1.44 -16.01 -10.70
N ILE A 70 -0.80 -14.87 -10.96
CA ILE A 70 -1.44 -13.57 -11.06
C ILE A 70 -1.07 -12.99 -12.43
N ASN A 71 -2.07 -12.68 -13.25
CA ASN A 71 -1.86 -12.18 -14.62
C ASN A 71 -0.88 -13.05 -15.42
N ASP A 72 -1.09 -14.37 -15.37
CA ASP A 72 -0.30 -15.40 -16.07
C ASP A 72 1.18 -15.50 -15.64
N LYS A 73 1.55 -14.85 -14.54
CA LYS A 73 2.87 -14.95 -13.91
C LYS A 73 2.78 -15.62 -12.55
N ASP A 74 3.74 -16.50 -12.30
CA ASP A 74 3.90 -17.24 -11.06
C ASP A 74 4.57 -16.42 -9.97
N TYR A 75 4.07 -16.56 -8.73
CA TYR A 75 4.58 -15.87 -7.55
C TYR A 75 4.63 -16.79 -6.32
N LEU A 76 5.69 -16.64 -5.53
CA LEU A 76 5.73 -17.06 -4.14
C LEU A 76 5.40 -15.85 -3.27
N ILE A 77 4.42 -15.98 -2.39
CA ILE A 77 3.92 -14.87 -1.58
C ILE A 77 4.47 -15.00 -0.15
N PRO A 78 5.40 -14.12 0.29
CA PRO A 78 5.83 -14.09 1.68
C PRO A 78 4.71 -13.59 2.59
N MET A 79 4.52 -14.28 3.71
CA MET A 79 3.51 -13.96 4.73
C MET A 79 4.14 -14.02 6.11
N VAL A 80 3.96 -12.97 6.91
CA VAL A 80 4.40 -12.90 8.31
C VAL A 80 3.15 -12.92 9.18
N ILE A 81 2.91 -14.04 9.87
CA ILE A 81 1.68 -14.27 10.65
C ILE A 81 1.87 -15.39 11.67
N GLU A 82 1.26 -15.26 12.84
CA GLU A 82 1.27 -16.26 13.93
C GLU A 82 0.13 -17.28 13.84
N GLU A 83 -0.95 -16.93 13.15
CA GLU A 83 -2.14 -17.76 13.06
C GLU A 83 -1.90 -19.00 12.19
N SER A 84 -2.11 -20.17 12.79
CA SER A 84 -2.03 -21.45 12.09
C SER A 84 -3.05 -21.53 10.94
N SER A 85 -2.78 -22.38 9.96
CA SER A 85 -3.63 -22.64 8.79
C SER A 85 -3.77 -21.51 7.75
N VAL A 86 -3.52 -20.24 8.07
CA VAL A 86 -3.72 -19.12 7.13
C VAL A 86 -2.92 -19.30 5.83
N ILE A 87 -1.60 -19.53 5.93
CA ILE A 87 -0.74 -19.75 4.76
C ILE A 87 -1.16 -21.01 3.98
N ALA A 88 -1.58 -22.06 4.69
CA ALA A 88 -2.02 -23.31 4.07
C ALA A 88 -3.34 -23.11 3.30
N ALA A 89 -4.30 -22.37 3.87
CA ALA A 89 -5.56 -22.02 3.25
C ALA A 89 -5.34 -21.14 2.02
N ALA A 90 -4.50 -20.10 2.12
CA ALA A 90 -4.13 -19.25 0.99
C ALA A 90 -3.51 -20.06 -0.16
N SER A 91 -2.56 -20.96 0.17
CA SER A 91 -1.90 -21.83 -0.82
C SER A 91 -2.88 -22.81 -1.47
N LYS A 92 -3.81 -23.39 -0.70
CA LYS A 92 -4.85 -24.30 -1.21
C LYS A 92 -5.82 -23.57 -2.13
N ALA A 93 -6.30 -22.39 -1.73
CA ALA A 93 -7.20 -21.56 -2.54
C ALA A 93 -6.52 -21.16 -3.86
N ALA A 94 -5.26 -20.74 -3.81
CA ALA A 94 -4.49 -20.42 -5.01
C ALA A 94 -4.31 -21.64 -5.93
N LYS A 95 -4.06 -22.82 -5.37
CA LYS A 95 -3.97 -24.07 -6.14
C LYS A 95 -5.28 -24.40 -6.87
N ILE A 96 -6.43 -24.20 -6.22
CA ILE A 96 -7.74 -24.43 -6.82
C ILE A 96 -7.99 -23.41 -7.94
N ALA A 97 -7.81 -22.11 -7.66
CA ALA A 97 -7.95 -21.04 -8.65
C ALA A 97 -7.05 -21.26 -9.87
N ARG A 98 -5.85 -21.82 -9.67
CA ARG A 98 -4.88 -22.11 -10.74
C ARG A 98 -5.44 -23.06 -11.79
N ILE A 99 -6.34 -23.99 -11.45
CA ILE A 99 -7.00 -24.90 -12.41
C ILE A 99 -7.67 -24.11 -13.54
N GLN A 100 -8.30 -22.98 -13.19
CA GLN A 100 -9.03 -22.10 -14.11
C GLN A 100 -8.21 -20.87 -14.53
N GLY A 101 -6.87 -20.94 -14.45
CA GLY A 101 -5.98 -19.87 -14.91
C GLY A 101 -5.37 -18.99 -13.81
N GLY A 102 -5.84 -19.09 -12.56
CA GLY A 102 -5.37 -18.28 -11.44
C GLY A 102 -6.09 -16.95 -11.32
N PHE A 103 -5.43 -15.95 -10.74
CA PHE A 103 -5.98 -14.63 -10.48
C PHE A 103 -5.73 -13.67 -11.63
N LYS A 104 -6.72 -12.84 -11.94
CA LYS A 104 -6.56 -11.64 -12.76
C LYS A 104 -6.68 -10.42 -11.86
N ALA A 105 -5.67 -9.55 -11.90
CA ALA A 105 -5.57 -8.39 -11.03
C ALA A 105 -5.21 -7.12 -11.79
N LYS A 106 -5.72 -5.99 -11.33
CA LYS A 106 -5.36 -4.65 -11.80
C LYS A 106 -5.32 -3.68 -10.63
N ALA A 107 -4.53 -2.61 -10.78
CA ALA A 107 -4.47 -1.54 -9.81
C ALA A 107 -4.66 -0.19 -10.52
N ASP A 108 -5.25 0.75 -9.80
CA ASP A 108 -5.32 2.15 -10.21
C ASP A 108 -3.94 2.81 -10.10
N GLU A 109 -3.88 4.08 -10.52
CA GLU A 109 -2.73 4.94 -10.26
C GLU A 109 -2.44 5.09 -8.76
N SER A 110 -1.19 5.39 -8.45
CA SER A 110 -0.70 5.50 -7.08
C SER A 110 -0.94 6.90 -6.51
N TYR A 111 -2.20 7.25 -6.27
CA TYR A 111 -2.57 8.56 -5.77
C TYR A 111 -2.79 8.58 -4.25
N SER A 112 -2.15 9.54 -3.59
CA SER A 112 -2.39 9.90 -2.19
C SER A 112 -3.29 11.13 -2.12
N ILE A 113 -4.19 11.17 -1.14
CA ILE A 113 -5.06 12.32 -0.88
C ILE A 113 -4.53 13.03 0.36
N GLY A 114 -4.08 14.27 0.20
CA GLY A 114 -3.79 15.18 1.31
C GLY A 114 -5.02 16.02 1.66
N GLN A 115 -5.28 16.25 2.94
CA GLN A 115 -6.40 17.06 3.41
C GLN A 115 -5.90 18.21 4.29
N ILE A 116 -6.42 19.40 4.01
CA ILE A 116 -6.17 20.63 4.76
C ILE A 116 -7.50 21.11 5.30
N GLN A 117 -7.65 21.04 6.63
CA GLN A 117 -8.87 21.45 7.31
C GLN A 117 -8.79 22.94 7.65
N VAL A 118 -9.73 23.72 7.11
CA VAL A 118 -9.90 25.15 7.41
C VAL A 118 -11.17 25.33 8.23
N VAL A 119 -11.10 26.06 9.34
CA VAL A 119 -12.23 26.41 10.20
C VAL A 119 -12.46 27.91 10.28
N ASN A 120 -13.60 28.33 10.83
CA ASN A 120 -14.01 29.73 10.96
C ASN A 120 -14.04 30.45 9.61
N VAL A 121 -14.51 29.74 8.58
CA VAL A 121 -14.46 30.18 7.18
C VAL A 121 -15.87 30.28 6.60
N ASP A 122 -16.11 31.28 5.75
CA ASP A 122 -17.27 31.26 4.86
C ASP A 122 -16.97 30.35 3.67
N VAL A 123 -17.50 29.13 3.72
CA VAL A 123 -17.21 28.07 2.76
C VAL A 123 -17.62 28.46 1.33
N GLN A 124 -18.77 29.10 1.18
CA GLN A 124 -19.34 29.44 -0.13
C GLN A 124 -18.47 30.46 -0.86
N SER A 125 -17.97 31.49 -0.17
CA SER A 125 -17.07 32.48 -0.77
C SER A 125 -15.62 32.01 -0.87
N SER A 126 -15.23 30.99 -0.12
CA SER A 126 -13.84 30.47 -0.07
C SER A 126 -13.54 29.46 -1.16
N ILE A 127 -14.47 28.55 -1.49
CA ILE A 127 -14.27 27.52 -2.52
C ILE A 127 -13.82 28.14 -3.86
N PRO A 128 -14.50 29.17 -4.43
CA PRO A 128 -14.08 29.74 -5.70
C PRO A 128 -12.68 30.36 -5.65
N LYS A 129 -12.25 30.91 -4.51
CA LYS A 129 -10.92 31.50 -4.34
C LYS A 129 -9.83 30.42 -4.36
N VAL A 130 -10.05 29.33 -3.62
CA VAL A 130 -9.11 28.18 -3.59
C VAL A 130 -9.01 27.54 -4.97
N ILE A 131 -10.16 27.27 -5.62
CA ILE A 131 -10.18 26.67 -6.95
C ILE A 131 -9.55 27.61 -7.99
N GLY A 132 -9.82 28.92 -7.90
CA GLY A 132 -9.19 29.92 -8.77
C GLY A 132 -7.66 29.97 -8.64
N ALA A 133 -7.12 29.65 -7.46
CA ALA A 133 -5.69 29.59 -7.19
C ALA A 133 -5.07 28.18 -7.39
N SER A 134 -5.79 27.21 -7.96
CA SER A 134 -5.34 25.81 -8.05
C SER A 134 -3.95 25.66 -8.66
N ASN A 135 -3.63 26.37 -9.74
CA ASN A 135 -2.32 26.30 -10.37
C ASN A 135 -1.19 26.75 -9.44
N GLU A 136 -1.40 27.81 -8.67
CA GLU A 136 -0.43 28.33 -7.71
C GLU A 136 -0.23 27.35 -6.54
N ILE A 137 -1.33 26.78 -6.04
CA ILE A 137 -1.32 25.75 -4.99
C ILE A 137 -0.54 24.51 -5.47
N LEU A 138 -0.82 24.02 -6.69
CA LEU A 138 -0.14 22.85 -7.25
C LEU A 138 1.35 23.12 -7.48
N ASN A 139 1.72 24.30 -7.98
CA ASN A 139 3.11 24.69 -8.16
C ASN A 139 3.85 24.76 -6.81
N LEU A 140 3.23 25.35 -5.78
CA LEU A 140 3.80 25.42 -4.45
C LEU A 140 3.95 24.03 -3.82
N ALA A 141 2.94 23.17 -3.93
CA ALA A 141 3.03 21.79 -3.45
C ALA A 141 4.17 21.04 -4.16
N ASN A 142 4.23 21.09 -5.49
CA ASN A 142 5.27 20.39 -6.27
C ASN A 142 6.69 20.92 -6.02
N SER A 143 6.84 22.18 -5.60
CA SER A 143 8.14 22.73 -5.18
C SER A 143 8.76 22.01 -3.97
N LYS A 144 7.96 21.23 -3.22
CA LYS A 144 8.42 20.48 -2.04
C LYS A 144 8.96 19.09 -2.35
N SER A 145 8.96 18.68 -3.62
CA SER A 145 9.57 17.42 -4.03
C SER A 145 10.32 17.54 -5.36
N ASN A 146 11.65 17.48 -5.27
CA ASN A 146 12.50 17.40 -6.45
C ASN A 146 12.38 16.03 -7.16
N THR A 147 12.18 14.96 -6.41
CA THR A 147 12.13 13.60 -6.94
C THR A 147 10.86 13.35 -7.74
N LEU A 148 9.68 13.66 -7.19
CA LEU A 148 8.42 13.45 -7.89
C LEU A 148 8.33 14.31 -9.15
N SER A 149 8.77 15.56 -9.07
CA SER A 149 8.79 16.48 -10.21
C SER A 149 9.64 15.94 -11.37
N LYS A 150 10.82 15.35 -11.08
CA LYS A 150 11.69 14.74 -12.11
C LYS A 150 11.06 13.52 -12.77
N LEU A 151 10.15 12.82 -12.09
CA LEU A 151 9.45 11.64 -12.61
C LEU A 151 8.14 12.01 -13.33
N GLY A 152 7.80 13.31 -13.45
CA GLY A 152 6.50 13.75 -13.97
C GLY A 152 5.33 13.45 -13.03
N LYS A 153 5.63 13.19 -11.76
CA LYS A 153 4.70 12.83 -10.68
C LYS A 153 4.40 14.07 -9.80
N GLY A 154 3.80 13.91 -8.63
CA GLY A 154 3.48 15.02 -7.71
C GLY A 154 2.00 15.41 -7.69
N ALA A 155 1.69 16.56 -7.09
CA ALA A 155 0.34 17.10 -6.97
C ALA A 155 -0.27 17.35 -8.35
N LYS A 156 -1.48 16.82 -8.56
CA LYS A 156 -2.21 16.82 -9.83
C LYS A 156 -3.49 17.64 -9.79
N GLU A 157 -4.18 17.64 -8.65
CA GLU A 157 -5.52 18.22 -8.52
C GLU A 157 -5.69 18.87 -7.15
N VAL A 158 -6.45 19.98 -7.13
CA VAL A 158 -6.96 20.62 -5.93
C VAL A 158 -8.47 20.52 -5.98
N SER A 159 -9.08 20.06 -4.90
CA SER A 159 -10.53 20.04 -4.76
C SER A 159 -10.96 20.56 -3.39
N CYS A 160 -12.24 20.86 -3.23
CA CYS A 160 -12.79 21.34 -1.97
C CYS A 160 -14.05 20.56 -1.59
N LYS A 161 -14.24 20.32 -0.29
CA LYS A 161 -15.43 19.70 0.28
C LYS A 161 -15.98 20.56 1.42
N ASP A 162 -17.26 20.89 1.32
CA ASP A 162 -18.05 21.40 2.43
C ASP A 162 -18.62 20.20 3.21
N LEU A 163 -18.29 20.08 4.50
CA LEU A 163 -18.82 19.01 5.33
C LEU A 163 -20.19 19.35 5.92
N HIS A 164 -20.68 20.58 5.74
CA HIS A 164 -21.90 21.12 6.35
C HIS A 164 -21.94 20.93 7.88
N LEU A 165 -20.77 20.78 8.51
CA LEU A 165 -20.56 20.57 9.94
C LEU A 165 -19.80 21.77 10.50
N GLY A 166 -20.56 22.81 10.85
CA GLY A 166 -20.00 24.12 11.21
C GLY A 166 -19.37 24.84 10.02
N ASN A 167 -18.66 25.94 10.30
CA ASN A 167 -17.99 26.75 9.29
C ASN A 167 -16.62 26.13 8.93
N MET A 168 -16.64 24.98 8.25
CA MET A 168 -15.46 24.17 7.93
C MET A 168 -15.37 23.83 6.45
N LEU A 169 -14.18 24.01 5.89
CA LEU A 169 -13.82 23.64 4.53
C LEU A 169 -12.66 22.63 4.56
N ILE A 170 -12.77 21.54 3.79
CA ILE A 170 -11.65 20.66 3.51
C ILE A 170 -11.12 20.97 2.11
N VAL A 171 -9.85 21.36 2.02
CA VAL A 171 -9.13 21.43 0.75
C VAL A 171 -8.35 20.13 0.58
N GLU A 172 -8.51 19.46 -0.55
CA GLU A 172 -7.81 18.21 -0.85
C GLU A 172 -6.79 18.40 -1.97
N LEU A 173 -5.62 17.80 -1.80
CA LEU A 173 -4.61 17.64 -2.83
C LEU A 173 -4.59 16.17 -3.28
N LEU A 174 -4.76 15.93 -4.58
CA LEU A 174 -4.50 14.62 -5.19
C LEU A 174 -3.05 14.57 -5.66
N ILE A 175 -2.26 13.63 -5.13
CA ILE A 175 -0.80 13.59 -5.33
C ILE A 175 -0.42 12.24 -5.90
N ASP A 176 0.23 12.24 -7.06
CA ASP A 176 0.85 11.05 -7.63
C ASP A 176 2.19 10.79 -6.94
N VAL A 177 2.23 9.71 -6.16
CA VAL A 177 3.37 9.37 -5.30
C VAL A 177 4.26 8.28 -5.89
N GLY A 178 3.96 7.80 -7.11
CA GLY A 178 4.71 6.72 -7.75
C GLY A 178 4.77 5.47 -6.88
N ASP A 179 5.96 4.92 -6.68
CA ASP A 179 6.15 3.66 -5.93
C ASP A 179 6.07 3.83 -4.41
N ALA A 180 6.03 5.06 -3.88
CA ALA A 180 5.97 5.30 -2.45
C ALA A 180 4.56 5.10 -1.87
N MET A 181 4.46 4.88 -0.55
CA MET A 181 3.19 5.00 0.17
C MET A 181 2.68 6.45 0.09
N GLY A 182 3.56 7.44 0.27
CA GLY A 182 3.25 8.84 0.04
C GLY A 182 2.88 9.68 1.26
N ALA A 183 2.84 9.11 2.47
CA ALA A 183 2.43 9.82 3.68
C ALA A 183 3.27 11.09 3.95
N ASN A 184 4.61 10.96 4.04
CA ASN A 184 5.50 12.07 4.37
C ASN A 184 5.42 13.19 3.32
N VAL A 185 5.53 12.84 2.03
CA VAL A 185 5.46 13.84 0.95
C VAL A 185 4.10 14.53 0.89
N THR A 186 3.02 13.81 1.13
CA THR A 186 1.66 14.38 1.18
C THR A 186 1.54 15.39 2.32
N ASN A 187 2.01 15.05 3.52
CA ASN A 187 1.96 15.95 4.67
C ASN A 187 2.83 17.19 4.44
N THR A 188 4.07 17.03 3.94
CA THR A 188 4.95 18.16 3.61
C THR A 188 4.32 19.10 2.56
N MET A 189 3.65 18.55 1.53
CA MET A 189 2.94 19.36 0.56
C MET A 189 1.75 20.10 1.19
N CYS A 190 0.97 19.44 2.06
CA CYS A 190 -0.14 20.08 2.77
C CYS A 190 0.33 21.19 3.72
N GLU A 191 1.41 20.98 4.46
CA GLU A 191 2.03 21.98 5.33
C GLU A 191 2.50 23.20 4.54
N ALA A 192 3.10 22.97 3.37
CA ALA A 192 3.60 24.03 2.53
C ALA A 192 2.50 24.94 1.96
N VAL A 193 1.37 24.37 1.54
CA VAL A 193 0.28 25.16 0.94
C VAL A 193 -0.66 25.76 1.99
N ALA A 194 -0.66 25.25 3.23
CA ALA A 194 -1.59 25.69 4.27
C ALA A 194 -1.60 27.22 4.52
N PRO A 195 -0.46 27.94 4.58
CA PRO A 195 -0.47 29.39 4.76
C PRO A 195 -1.18 30.13 3.61
N MET A 196 -0.99 29.68 2.37
CA MET A 196 -1.68 30.23 1.20
C MET A 196 -3.18 29.97 1.26
N ILE A 197 -3.60 28.79 1.72
CA ILE A 197 -5.02 28.47 1.95
C ILE A 197 -5.62 29.36 3.05
N GLU A 198 -4.92 29.61 4.15
CA GLU A 198 -5.38 30.55 5.19
C GLU A 198 -5.58 31.96 4.62
N GLU A 199 -4.64 32.46 3.84
CA GLU A 199 -4.73 33.79 3.21
C GLU A 199 -5.92 33.91 2.24
N LEU A 200 -6.09 32.93 1.36
CA LEU A 200 -7.18 32.92 0.37
C LEU A 200 -8.55 32.86 1.03
N THR A 201 -8.67 32.13 2.14
CA THR A 201 -9.96 31.85 2.77
C THR A 201 -10.29 32.80 3.92
N GLY A 202 -9.29 33.42 4.55
CA GLY A 202 -9.41 34.17 5.79
C GLY A 202 -9.75 33.30 7.01
N GLY A 203 -9.78 31.97 6.84
CA GLY A 203 -10.02 31.00 7.89
C GLY A 203 -8.73 30.57 8.60
N LYS A 204 -8.86 29.62 9.53
CA LYS A 204 -7.73 29.04 10.28
C LYS A 204 -7.54 27.57 9.91
N VAL A 205 -6.33 27.18 9.52
CA VAL A 205 -5.99 25.78 9.23
C VAL A 205 -5.62 25.03 10.50
N LEU A 206 -6.26 23.88 10.73
CA LEU A 206 -6.01 23.02 11.89
C LEU A 206 -5.22 21.76 11.54
N LEU A 207 -5.73 20.95 10.61
CA LEU A 207 -5.11 19.69 10.20
C LEU A 207 -4.54 19.78 8.79
N ARG A 208 -3.39 19.14 8.58
CA ARG A 208 -2.65 19.03 7.31
C ARG A 208 -2.11 17.62 7.23
N ILE A 209 -2.91 16.70 6.72
CA ILE A 209 -2.66 15.27 6.91
C ILE A 209 -3.15 14.47 5.71
N LEU A 210 -2.48 13.37 5.37
CA LEU A 210 -3.03 12.42 4.41
C LEU A 210 -4.36 11.82 4.88
N SER A 211 -5.19 11.42 3.93
CA SER A 211 -6.34 10.57 4.17
C SER A 211 -5.98 9.10 3.90
N ASN A 212 -6.18 8.25 4.90
CA ASN A 212 -6.08 6.79 4.73
C ASN A 212 -7.27 6.21 3.97
N TYR A 213 -8.30 7.00 3.66
CA TYR A 213 -9.40 6.58 2.80
C TYR A 213 -9.01 6.69 1.31
N SER A 214 -8.09 5.83 0.89
CA SER A 214 -7.37 5.87 -0.39
C SER A 214 -8.20 5.39 -1.59
N THR A 215 -9.37 5.99 -1.80
CA THR A 215 -10.30 5.66 -2.91
C THR A 215 -9.76 5.92 -4.32
N LYS A 216 -8.61 6.59 -4.43
CA LYS A 216 -7.91 6.87 -5.70
C LYS A 216 -6.68 5.99 -5.92
N ARG A 217 -6.54 4.92 -5.11
CA ARG A 217 -5.44 3.95 -5.15
C ARG A 217 -5.97 2.55 -4.85
N MET A 218 -6.97 2.11 -5.61
CA MET A 218 -7.58 0.80 -5.39
C MET A 218 -6.88 -0.28 -6.21
N ALA A 219 -6.84 -1.49 -5.65
CA ALA A 219 -6.47 -2.69 -6.38
C ALA A 219 -7.68 -3.65 -6.39
N SER A 220 -7.85 -4.37 -7.50
CA SER A 220 -8.92 -5.35 -7.66
C SER A 220 -8.35 -6.65 -8.21
N ALA A 221 -8.85 -7.77 -7.70
CA ALA A 221 -8.50 -9.09 -8.16
C ALA A 221 -9.75 -9.96 -8.29
N SER A 222 -9.72 -10.90 -9.23
CA SER A 222 -10.78 -11.88 -9.46
C SER A 222 -10.15 -13.23 -9.82
N ALA A 223 -10.84 -14.32 -9.50
CA ALA A 223 -10.47 -15.67 -9.89
C ALA A 223 -11.72 -16.53 -10.04
N VAL A 224 -11.61 -17.59 -10.83
CA VAL A 224 -12.63 -18.64 -10.92
C VAL A 224 -12.11 -19.85 -10.16
N PHE A 225 -12.91 -20.39 -9.25
CA PHE A 225 -12.57 -21.56 -8.47
C PHE A 225 -13.27 -22.78 -9.05
N ASP A 226 -12.51 -23.87 -9.19
CA ASP A 226 -13.03 -25.11 -9.74
C ASP A 226 -14.00 -25.78 -8.76
N LYS A 227 -15.26 -25.98 -9.19
CA LYS A 227 -16.38 -26.47 -8.36
C LYS A 227 -16.02 -27.76 -7.62
N ASP A 228 -15.50 -28.74 -8.35
CA ASP A 228 -15.21 -30.06 -7.78
C ASP A 228 -14.02 -30.00 -6.81
N ALA A 229 -13.00 -29.19 -7.14
CA ALA A 229 -11.85 -29.02 -6.26
C ALA A 229 -12.14 -28.24 -4.96
N VAL A 230 -13.19 -27.40 -4.94
CA VAL A 230 -13.65 -26.71 -3.72
C VAL A 230 -14.44 -27.66 -2.82
N GLY A 231 -15.16 -28.64 -3.39
CA GLY A 231 -15.95 -29.61 -2.64
C GLY A 231 -17.25 -30.05 -3.30
N GLY A 232 -17.51 -29.63 -4.55
CA GLY A 232 -18.71 -29.97 -5.30
C GLY A 232 -19.88 -28.99 -5.07
N GLU A 233 -21.04 -29.31 -5.62
CA GLU A 233 -22.23 -28.43 -5.70
C GLU A 233 -22.72 -27.94 -4.35
N ASN A 234 -22.84 -28.85 -3.38
CA ASN A 234 -23.34 -28.50 -2.05
C ASN A 234 -22.47 -27.46 -1.33
N VAL A 235 -21.17 -27.36 -1.63
CA VAL A 235 -20.26 -26.39 -0.98
C VAL A 235 -20.33 -25.01 -1.64
N VAL A 236 -20.77 -24.94 -2.90
CA VAL A 236 -20.85 -23.67 -3.65
C VAL A 236 -22.16 -22.94 -3.38
N ASP A 237 -23.24 -23.68 -3.15
CA ASP A 237 -24.59 -23.13 -2.99
C ASP A 237 -24.99 -22.83 -1.52
N ASP A 238 -24.14 -23.20 -0.56
CA ASP A 238 -24.27 -22.87 0.88
C ASP A 238 -23.76 -21.43 1.19
#